data_AF-A0A967CS06-F1
#
_entry.id   AF-A0A967CS06-F1
#
_cell.length_a   1.000
_cell.length_b   1.000
_cell.length_c   1.000
_cell.angle_alpha   90.00
_cell.angle_beta   90.00
_cell.angle_gamma   90.00
#
_symmetry.space_group_name_H-M   'P 1'
#
loop_
_entity.id
_entity.type
_entity.pdbx_description
1 polymer ?
#
loop_
_entity_poly.entity_id
_entity_poly.type
_entity_poly.pdbx_seq_one_letter_code
_entity_poly.pdbx_strand_id
1 'polypeptide(L)'
;MNALAGCRVLDLGIITAGAATAACLADFGAEVIKVESASYRDPFRRWLSDKPAGATDDLPPFFKATNRNKLGLSLDLKQALGRTTFLRLVANSDVVVEN
;
A
#
# COMPACT_ATOMS: atom_id res chain seq x y z
N MET A 1 5.93 9.74 -20.92
CA MET A 1 4.62 9.06 -20.94
C MET A 1 4.80 7.79 -20.13
N ASN A 2 4.08 7.64 -19.01
CA ASN A 2 4.23 6.46 -18.13
C ASN A 2 3.22 5.39 -18.53
N ALA A 3 3.63 4.12 -18.56
CA ALA A 3 2.84 3.02 -19.16
C ALA A 3 1.49 2.77 -18.48
N LEU A 4 1.35 3.11 -17.20
CA LEU A 4 0.12 2.93 -16.41
C LEU A 4 -0.47 4.27 -15.93
N ALA A 5 -0.09 5.39 -16.57
CA ALA A 5 -0.70 6.68 -16.25
C ALA A 5 -2.23 6.62 -16.41
N GLY A 6 -2.96 7.04 -15.37
CA GLY A 6 -4.43 7.01 -15.34
C GLY A 6 -5.04 5.72 -14.77
N CYS A 7 -4.25 4.67 -14.53
CA CYS A 7 -4.70 3.46 -13.84
C CYS A 7 -4.69 3.67 -12.32
N ARG A 8 -5.78 3.29 -11.64
CA ARG A 8 -5.86 3.27 -10.17
C ARG A 8 -5.82 1.85 -9.63
N VAL A 9 -4.96 1.61 -8.64
CA VAL A 9 -4.75 0.31 -8.00
C VAL A 9 -5.04 0.42 -6.50
N LEU A 10 -5.82 -0.51 -5.97
CA LEU A 10 -5.98 -0.73 -4.53
C LEU A 10 -5.06 -1.87 -4.09
N ASP A 11 -4.17 -1.59 -3.15
CA ASP A 11 -3.17 -2.53 -2.65
C ASP A 11 -3.48 -2.98 -1.22
N LEU A 12 -4.00 -4.21 -1.10
CA LEU A 12 -4.17 -4.93 0.17
C LEU A 12 -2.97 -5.82 0.49
N GLY A 13 -1.99 -5.91 -0.41
CA GLY A 13 -0.82 -6.77 -0.27
C GLY A 13 0.01 -6.43 0.96
N ILE A 14 0.65 -7.46 1.52
CA ILE A 14 1.52 -7.32 2.69
C ILE A 14 2.90 -7.91 2.40
N ILE A 15 3.91 -7.46 3.14
CA ILE A 15 5.26 -8.00 3.07
C ILE A 15 5.84 -7.82 1.64
N THR A 16 6.00 -8.91 0.88
CA THR A 16 6.76 -8.89 -0.38
C THR A 16 5.85 -9.04 -1.59
N ALA A 17 5.12 -10.14 -1.74
CA ALA A 17 4.50 -10.49 -3.02
C ALA A 17 3.48 -9.44 -3.51
N GLY A 18 2.44 -9.17 -2.72
CA GLY A 18 1.43 -8.17 -3.10
C GLY A 18 1.99 -6.74 -3.08
N ALA A 19 2.67 -6.36 -2.00
CA ALA A 19 3.19 -5.00 -1.86
C ALA A 19 4.23 -4.65 -2.93
N ALA A 20 5.19 -5.54 -3.24
CA ALA A 20 6.17 -5.28 -4.30
C ALA A 20 5.53 -5.24 -5.69
N THR A 21 4.53 -6.09 -5.96
CA THR A 21 3.76 -6.04 -7.21
C THR A 21 3.11 -4.67 -7.39
N ALA A 22 2.41 -4.19 -6.35
CA ALA A 22 1.78 -2.87 -6.38
C ALA A 22 2.81 -1.72 -6.48
N ALA A 23 3.99 -1.85 -5.87
CA ALA A 23 5.06 -0.87 -6.02
C ALA A 23 5.59 -0.80 -7.48
N CYS A 24 5.71 -1.94 -8.16
CA CYS A 24 6.07 -1.95 -9.58
C CYS A 24 5.00 -1.25 -10.43
N LEU A 25 3.71 -1.43 -10.13
CA LEU A 25 2.63 -0.70 -10.82
C LEU A 25 2.73 0.81 -10.60
N ALA A 26 3.07 1.23 -9.37
CA ALA A 26 3.30 2.63 -9.04
C ALA A 26 4.51 3.22 -9.80
N ASP A 27 5.61 2.46 -9.93
CA ASP A 27 6.79 2.87 -10.70
C ASP A 27 6.48 3.09 -12.19
N PHE A 28 5.53 2.32 -12.74
CA PHE A 28 5.03 2.52 -14.10
C PHE A 28 3.95 3.61 -14.23
N GLY A 29 3.67 4.35 -13.14
CA GLY A 29 2.83 5.55 -13.13
C GLY A 29 1.36 5.34 -12.73
N ALA A 30 1.01 4.17 -12.19
CA ALA A 30 -0.33 3.97 -11.63
C ALA A 30 -0.51 4.76 -10.31
N GLU A 31 -1.73 5.23 -10.04
CA GLU A 31 -2.11 5.72 -8.71
C GLU A 31 -2.37 4.52 -7.80
N VAL A 32 -1.44 4.23 -6.90
CA VAL A 32 -1.55 3.08 -6.00
C VAL A 32 -1.91 3.54 -4.60
N ILE A 33 -3.02 3.02 -4.08
CA ILE A 33 -3.50 3.30 -2.72
C ILE A 33 -3.31 2.04 -1.88
N LYS A 34 -2.32 2.08 -0.98
CA LYS A 34 -2.11 1.04 0.04
C LYS A 34 -3.23 1.14 1.08
N VAL A 35 -4.04 0.10 1.17
CA VAL A 35 -5.10 -0.03 2.17
C VAL A 35 -4.60 -0.93 3.28
N GLU A 36 -4.65 -0.43 4.51
CA GLU A 36 -4.28 -1.13 5.74
C GLU A 36 -5.26 -0.75 6.84
N SER A 37 -5.39 -1.51 7.92
CA SER A 37 -6.15 -1.07 9.08
C SER A 37 -5.22 -0.65 10.21
N ALA A 38 -5.66 0.25 11.10
CA ALA A 38 -4.87 0.62 12.27
C ALA A 38 -4.54 -0.58 13.17
N SER A 39 -5.46 -1.56 13.22
CA SER A 39 -5.33 -2.81 14.00
C SER A 39 -4.47 -3.87 13.31
N TYR A 40 -4.36 -3.83 11.98
CA TYR A 40 -3.55 -4.76 11.19
C TYR A 40 -2.91 -4.03 10.01
N ARG A 41 -1.63 -3.70 10.20
CA ARG A 41 -0.78 -3.04 9.20
C ARG A 41 0.26 -4.03 8.67
N ASP A 42 0.85 -3.70 7.53
CA ASP A 42 1.95 -4.46 6.93
C ASP A 42 3.05 -4.72 7.98
N PRO A 43 3.41 -5.99 8.26
CA PRO A 43 4.48 -6.35 9.19
C PRO A 43 5.81 -5.65 8.91
N PHE A 44 6.10 -5.30 7.65
CA PHE A 44 7.32 -4.56 7.30
C PHE A 44 7.39 -3.16 7.92
N ARG A 45 6.27 -2.59 8.39
CA ARG A 45 6.29 -1.31 9.15
C ARG A 45 7.02 -1.39 10.50
N ARG A 46 7.35 -2.60 10.98
CA ARG A 46 8.12 -2.82 12.22
C ARG A 46 9.35 -3.69 12.01
N TRP A 47 9.60 -4.16 10.80
CA TRP A 47 10.62 -5.16 10.53
C TRP A 47 12.00 -4.53 10.48
N LEU A 48 12.96 -5.02 11.28
CA LEU A 48 14.30 -4.42 11.41
C LEU A 48 14.20 -2.90 11.62
N SER A 49 13.31 -2.47 12.51
CA SER A 49 13.04 -1.06 12.81
C SER A 49 14.14 -0.39 13.65
N ASP A 50 15.26 -1.08 13.91
CA ASP A 50 16.42 -0.49 14.55
C ASP A 50 16.91 0.67 13.68
N LYS A 51 16.65 1.90 14.14
CA LYS A 51 17.02 3.10 13.41
C LYS A 51 18.53 3.24 13.37
N PRO A 52 19.14 3.33 12.18
CA PRO A 52 20.53 3.79 12.07
C PRO A 52 20.68 5.17 12.70
N ALA A 53 21.82 5.43 13.34
CA ALA A 53 22.13 6.74 13.89
C ALA A 53 22.01 7.81 12.78
N GLY A 54 21.20 8.85 13.02
CA GLY A 54 20.95 9.92 12.06
C GLY A 54 19.78 9.70 11.09
N ALA A 55 19.04 8.59 11.18
CA ALA A 55 17.84 8.40 10.36
C ALA A 55 16.72 9.38 10.74
N THR A 56 16.28 10.19 9.77
CA THR A 56 15.19 11.18 9.93
C THR A 56 13.80 10.63 9.63
N ASP A 57 13.72 9.45 9.02
CA ASP A 57 12.47 8.76 8.66
C ASP A 57 12.17 7.62 9.64
N ASP A 58 10.89 7.46 9.99
CA ASP A 58 10.36 6.45 10.91
C ASP A 58 10.08 5.10 10.24
N LEU A 59 10.15 5.01 8.90
CA LEU A 59 9.79 3.78 8.17
C LEU A 59 10.97 2.81 7.99
N PRO A 60 10.79 1.51 8.30
CA PRO A 60 11.83 0.50 8.11
C PRO A 60 12.18 0.24 6.64
N PRO A 61 13.39 -0.28 6.35
CA PRO A 61 13.91 -0.38 4.98
C PRO A 61 13.05 -1.26 4.07
N PHE A 62 12.54 -2.39 4.56
CA PHE A 62 11.70 -3.27 3.75
C PHE A 62 10.36 -2.62 3.39
N PHE A 63 9.74 -1.89 4.32
CA PHE A 63 8.51 -1.17 4.03
C PHE A 63 8.74 -0.13 2.94
N LYS A 64 9.83 0.64 3.03
CA LYS A 64 10.19 1.62 2.00
C LYS A 64 10.44 0.96 0.65
N ALA A 65 11.14 -0.17 0.63
CA ALA A 65 11.42 -0.91 -0.59
C ALA A 65 10.12 -1.41 -1.24
N THR A 66 9.17 -1.96 -0.49
CA THR A 66 7.94 -2.55 -1.07
C THR A 66 6.74 -1.62 -1.15
N ASN A 67 6.83 -0.38 -0.62
CA ASN A 67 5.72 0.57 -0.60
C ASN A 67 6.05 1.99 -1.09
N ARG A 68 7.19 2.19 -1.76
CA ARG A 68 7.51 3.45 -2.48
C ARG A 68 6.41 3.83 -3.47
N ASN A 69 6.26 5.12 -3.74
CA ASN A 69 5.33 5.70 -4.73
C ASN A 69 3.83 5.45 -4.47
N LYS A 70 3.44 4.94 -3.29
CA LYS A 70 2.05 4.68 -2.92
C LYS A 70 1.48 5.78 -2.00
N LEU A 71 0.19 6.02 -2.14
CA LEU A 71 -0.64 6.71 -1.14
C LEU A 71 -1.05 5.72 -0.03
N GLY A 72 -1.22 6.19 1.20
CA GLY A 72 -1.67 5.37 2.33
C GLY A 72 -3.09 5.69 2.77
N LEU A 73 -3.92 4.65 2.96
CA LEU A 73 -5.27 4.76 3.51
C LEU A 73 -5.46 3.77 4.67
N SER A 74 -5.77 4.30 5.85
CA SER A 74 -6.18 3.47 6.99
C SER A 74 -7.69 3.20 6.93
N LEU A 75 -8.08 1.95 6.69
CA LEU A 75 -9.47 1.51 6.59
C LEU A 75 -9.63 0.10 7.19
N ASP A 76 -10.49 -0.03 8.21
CA ASP A 76 -10.82 -1.34 8.78
C ASP A 76 -11.96 -2.01 8.02
N LEU A 77 -11.61 -2.98 7.16
CA LEU A 77 -12.57 -3.71 6.33
C LEU A 77 -13.51 -4.64 7.12
N LYS A 78 -13.24 -4.89 8.40
CA LYS A 78 -14.14 -5.66 9.28
C LYS A 78 -15.35 -4.84 9.72
N GLN A 79 -15.29 -3.51 9.62
CA GLN A 79 -16.41 -2.63 9.93
C GLN A 79 -17.32 -2.50 8.70
N ALA A 80 -18.64 -2.44 8.93
CA ALA A 80 -19.62 -2.27 7.85
C ALA A 80 -19.32 -1.04 6.98
N LEU A 81 -19.02 0.10 7.62
CA LEU A 81 -18.62 1.32 6.93
C LEU A 81 -17.31 1.16 6.15
N GLY A 82 -16.33 0.44 6.71
CA GLY A 82 -15.06 0.17 6.06
C GLY A 82 -15.24 -0.67 4.79
N ARG A 83 -16.04 -1.73 4.86
CA ARG A 83 -16.42 -2.55 3.71
C ARG A 83 -17.15 -1.73 2.64
N THR A 84 -18.17 -0.94 3.02
CA THR A 84 -18.90 -0.09 2.06
C THR A 84 -17.99 0.94 1.41
N THR A 85 -17.08 1.54 2.17
CA THR A 85 -16.10 2.52 1.66
C THR A 85 -15.13 1.85 0.69
N PHE A 86 -14.60 0.68 1.04
CA PHE A 86 -13.71 -0.07 0.15
C PHE A 86 -14.39 -0.46 -1.15
N LEU A 87 -15.63 -0.96 -1.11
CA LEU A 87 -16.38 -1.29 -2.33
C LEU A 87 -16.62 -0.08 -3.23
N ARG A 88 -16.81 1.13 -2.66
CA ARG A 88 -16.87 2.37 -3.43
C ARG A 88 -15.52 2.71 -4.09
N LEU A 89 -14.41 2.47 -3.40
CA LEU A 89 -13.08 2.65 -3.99
C LEU A 89 -12.85 1.65 -5.13
N VAL A 90 -13.22 0.38 -4.93
CA VAL A 90 -13.10 -0.68 -5.95
C VAL A 90 -13.87 -0.30 -7.21
N ALA A 91 -15.09 0.24 -7.07
CA ALA A 91 -15.89 0.70 -8.21
C ALA A 91 -15.25 1.84 -9.02
N ASN A 92 -14.24 2.52 -8.48
CA ASN A 92 -13.50 3.61 -9.11
C ASN A 92 -12.02 3.28 -9.33
N SER A 93 -11.66 1.99 -9.29
CA SER A 93 -10.28 1.49 -9.46
C SER A 93 -10.24 0.40 -10.52
N ASP A 94 -9.11 0.26 -11.19
CA ASP A 94 -8.93 -0.70 -12.29
C ASP A 94 -8.43 -2.06 -11.79
N VAL A 95 -7.65 -2.05 -10.70
CA VAL A 95 -6.99 -3.25 -10.16
C VAL A 95 -7.11 -3.30 -8.64
N VAL A 96 -7.32 -4.49 -8.10
CA VAL A 96 -7.11 -4.81 -6.68
C VAL A 96 -6.02 -5.86 -6.58
N VAL A 97 -5.01 -5.61 -5.73
CA VAL A 97 -3.95 -6.54 -5.39
C VAL A 97 -4.16 -7.03 -3.96
N GLU A 98 -4.19 -8.35 -3.75
CA GLU A 98 -4.38 -8.99 -2.44
C GLU A 98 -3.57 -10.30 -2.35
N ASN A 99 -3.20 -10.71 -1.12
CA ASN A 99 -2.52 -11.96 -0.83
C ASN A 99 -2.65 -12.37 0.66
#